data_AF-A0A712CQ71-F1
#
_entry.id   AF-A0A712CQ71-F1
#
_cell.length_a   1.000
_cell.length_b   1.000
_cell.length_c   1.000
_cell.angle_alpha   90.00
_cell.angle_beta   90.00
_cell.angle_gamma   90.00
#
_symmetry.space_group_name_H-M   'P 1'
#
loop_
_entity.id
_entity.type
_entity.pdbx_description
1 polymer ?
#
loop_
_entity_poly.entity_id
_entity_poly.type
_entity_poly.pdbx_seq_one_letter_code
_entity_poly.pdbx_strand_id
1 'polypeptide(L)'
;MLYIFRLIVTVIYSILVCVFGSIYCLFSPRNPKHVATFGHMFGRLAPLFGLKVECRKPADAENYGNAIYIANHQNNYDMVTAANIVQPPTVTVGKKSLLWIPFFGQLYWLTGNLLIDRNNRAKAHSTIAAV
;
A
#
# COMPACT_ATOMS: atom_id res chain seq x y z
N MET A 1 25.73 12.24 6.87
CA MET A 1 24.80 12.71 7.93
C MET A 1 23.35 12.85 7.43
N LEU A 2 23.11 13.47 6.27
CA LEU A 2 21.76 13.63 5.69
C LEU A 2 21.01 12.30 5.46
N TYR A 3 21.70 11.24 5.00
CA TYR A 3 21.12 9.90 4.84
C TYR A 3 20.55 9.35 6.16
N ILE A 4 21.34 9.38 7.23
CA ILE A 4 20.94 8.88 8.55
C ILE A 4 19.72 9.66 9.06
N PHE A 5 19.74 10.98 8.90
CA PHE A 5 18.59 11.83 9.26
C PHE A 5 17.33 11.44 8.49
N ARG A 6 17.40 11.32 7.15
CA ARG A 6 16.26 10.90 6.31
C ARG A 6 15.74 9.52 6.70
N LEU A 7 16.65 8.59 7.01
CA LEU A 7 16.30 7.25 7.46
C LEU A 7 15.52 7.28 8.78
N ILE A 8 16.01 8.00 9.79
CA ILE A 8 15.34 8.13 11.09
C ILE A 8 13.95 8.73 10.91
N VAL A 9 13.83 9.83 10.16
CA VAL A 9 12.54 10.48 9.89
C VAL A 9 11.58 9.52 9.18
N THR A 10 12.07 8.79 8.16
CA THR A 10 11.27 7.80 7.42
C THR A 10 10.73 6.70 8.34
N VAL A 11 11.58 6.13 9.20
CA VAL A 11 11.19 5.04 10.10
C VAL A 11 10.15 5.53 11.11
N ILE A 12 10.40 6.66 11.76
CA ILE A 12 9.45 7.25 12.74
C ILE A 12 8.12 7.54 12.05
N TYR A 13 8.15 8.22 10.90
CA TYR A 13 6.94 8.53 10.14
C TYR A 13 6.17 7.26 9.76
N SER A 14 6.85 6.24 9.24
CA SER A 14 6.23 4.98 8.82
C SER A 14 5.57 4.26 9.98
N ILE A 15 6.21 4.22 11.16
CA ILE A 15 5.63 3.63 12.37
C ILE A 15 4.38 4.40 12.80
N LEU A 16 4.43 5.74 12.82
CA LEU A 16 3.28 6.56 13.20
C LEU A 16 2.10 6.34 12.24
N VAL A 17 2.35 6.33 10.92
CA VAL A 17 1.32 6.01 9.91
C VAL A 17 0.73 4.63 10.15
N CYS A 18 1.57 3.61 10.40
CA CYS A 18 1.09 2.26 10.65
C CYS A 18 0.26 2.15 11.93
N VAL A 19 0.70 2.77 13.03
CA VAL A 19 0.00 2.70 14.33
C VAL A 19 -1.32 3.46 14.27
N PHE A 20 -1.30 4.74 13.90
CA PHE A 20 -2.52 5.54 13.84
C PHE A 20 -3.45 5.09 12.71
N GLY A 21 -2.90 4.67 11.58
CA GLY A 21 -3.68 4.10 10.49
C GLY A 21 -4.35 2.79 10.89
N SER A 22 -3.67 1.92 11.65
CA SER A 22 -4.29 0.70 12.17
C SER A 22 -5.43 1.03 13.10
N ILE A 23 -5.23 1.95 14.06
CA ILE A 23 -6.29 2.41 14.99
C ILE A 23 -7.47 2.97 14.20
N TYR A 24 -7.23 3.83 13.21
CA TYR A 24 -8.28 4.39 12.36
C TYR A 24 -9.04 3.31 11.59
N CYS A 25 -8.34 2.32 11.03
CA CYS A 25 -8.97 1.21 10.32
C CYS A 25 -9.81 0.32 11.24
N LEU A 26 -9.56 0.27 12.57
CA LEU A 26 -10.39 -0.52 13.48
C LEU A 26 -11.86 -0.06 13.52
N PHE A 27 -12.14 1.20 13.16
CA PHE A 27 -13.51 1.71 13.06
C PHE A 27 -14.23 1.32 11.75
N SER A 28 -13.48 0.85 10.74
CA SER A 28 -14.03 0.34 9.48
C SER A 28 -13.07 -0.69 8.86
N PRO A 29 -12.91 -1.85 9.54
CA PRO A 29 -11.86 -2.80 9.21
C PRO A 29 -12.05 -3.36 7.82
N ARG A 30 -10.93 -3.54 7.12
CA ARG A 30 -10.86 -4.07 5.75
C ARG A 30 -11.59 -3.24 4.70
N ASN A 31 -11.88 -1.97 4.99
CA ASN A 31 -12.43 -1.06 3.98
C ASN A 31 -11.36 -0.75 2.91
N PRO A 32 -11.59 -1.13 1.64
CA PRO A 32 -10.59 -1.03 0.57
C PRO A 32 -10.23 0.41 0.19
N LYS A 33 -11.03 1.40 0.58
CA LYS A 33 -10.70 2.82 0.40
C LYS A 33 -9.43 3.22 1.17
N HIS A 34 -9.12 2.52 2.26
CA HIS A 34 -7.98 2.83 3.12
C HIS A 34 -6.63 2.61 2.44
N VAL A 35 -6.53 1.69 1.46
CA VAL A 35 -5.27 1.43 0.73
C VAL A 35 -4.78 2.70 0.05
N ALA A 36 -5.66 3.40 -0.67
CA ALA A 36 -5.33 4.67 -1.29
C ALA A 36 -4.96 5.73 -0.25
N THR A 37 -5.75 5.86 0.82
CA THR A 37 -5.50 6.83 1.91
C THR A 37 -4.11 6.69 2.50
N PHE A 38 -3.74 5.50 2.99
CA PHE A 38 -2.44 5.28 3.63
C PHE A 38 -1.30 5.14 2.62
N GLY A 39 -1.57 4.59 1.44
CA GLY A 39 -0.63 4.59 0.32
C GLY A 39 -0.18 6.01 -0.02
N HIS A 40 -1.10 6.95 -0.18
CA HIS A 40 -0.76 8.36 -0.46
C HIS A 40 0.06 9.00 0.66
N MET A 41 -0.13 8.60 1.92
CA MET A 41 0.73 9.06 3.03
C MET A 41 2.18 8.57 2.84
N PHE A 42 2.39 7.32 2.46
CA PHE A 42 3.73 6.83 2.10
C PHE A 42 4.28 7.53 0.85
N GLY A 43 3.44 7.79 -0.16
CA GLY A 43 3.82 8.53 -1.36
C GLY A 43 4.31 9.95 -1.10
N ARG A 44 3.83 10.61 -0.04
CA ARG A 44 4.31 11.94 0.39
C ARG A 44 5.74 11.93 0.92
N LEU A 45 6.34 10.77 1.18
CA LEU A 45 7.76 10.67 1.54
C LEU A 45 8.70 10.88 0.35
N ALA A 46 8.22 10.84 -0.90
CA ALA A 46 9.08 10.95 -2.08
C ALA A 46 10.11 12.11 -2.03
N PRO A 47 9.76 13.34 -1.62
CA PRO A 47 10.74 14.43 -1.49
C PRO A 47 11.81 14.18 -0.43
N LEU A 48 11.50 13.44 0.65
CA LEU A 48 12.47 13.05 1.67
C LEU A 48 13.54 12.12 1.09
N PHE A 49 13.17 11.30 0.10
CA PHE A 49 14.09 10.48 -0.68
C PHE A 49 14.79 11.24 -1.82
N GLY A 50 14.52 12.53 -1.99
CA GLY A 50 15.05 13.34 -3.09
C GLY A 50 14.37 13.08 -4.43
N LEU A 51 13.16 12.51 -4.42
CA LEU A 51 12.41 12.17 -5.62
C LEU A 51 11.34 13.22 -5.90
N LYS A 52 11.24 13.63 -7.17
CA LYS A 52 10.07 14.32 -7.71
C LYS A 52 9.26 13.32 -8.53
N VAL A 53 8.14 12.89 -7.99
CA VAL A 53 7.28 11.88 -8.63
C VAL A 53 6.21 12.60 -9.45
N GLU A 54 6.13 12.29 -10.73
CA GLU A 54 5.08 12.79 -11.61
C GLU A 54 3.95 11.75 -11.71
N CYS A 55 2.76 12.11 -11.25
CA CYS A 55 1.59 11.26 -11.35
C CYS A 55 0.85 11.54 -12.65
N ARG A 56 0.76 10.55 -13.54
CA ARG A 56 0.02 10.63 -14.81
C ARG A 56 -1.08 9.59 -14.81
N LYS A 57 -2.33 10.04 -14.87
CA LYS A 57 -3.52 9.19 -15.02
C LYS A 57 -4.44 9.75 -16.11
N PRO A 58 -5.21 8.91 -16.82
CA PRO A 58 -6.28 9.38 -17.70
C PRO A 58 -7.28 10.27 -16.94
N ALA A 59 -7.86 11.25 -17.64
CA ALA A 59 -8.77 12.23 -17.03
C ALA A 59 -10.05 11.58 -16.49
N ASP A 60 -10.48 10.48 -17.09
CA ASP A 60 -11.66 9.69 -16.75
C ASP A 60 -11.35 8.48 -15.87
N ALA A 61 -10.11 8.33 -15.38
CA ALA A 61 -9.67 7.16 -14.61
C ALA A 61 -10.47 6.93 -13.30
N GLU A 62 -11.18 7.94 -12.81
CA GLU A 62 -12.07 7.84 -11.64
C GLU A 62 -13.41 7.17 -11.96
N ASN A 63 -13.79 7.12 -13.24
CA ASN A 63 -15.03 6.52 -13.73
C ASN A 63 -14.85 5.07 -14.20
N TYR A 64 -13.63 4.54 -14.12
CA TYR A 64 -13.38 3.14 -14.46
C TYR A 64 -14.12 2.24 -13.47
N GLY A 65 -14.85 1.24 -13.99
CA GLY A 65 -15.48 0.21 -13.18
C GLY A 65 -14.47 -0.77 -12.59
N ASN A 66 -14.88 -2.02 -12.40
CA ASN A 66 -13.98 -3.06 -11.92
C ASN A 66 -12.83 -3.29 -12.92
N ALA A 67 -11.60 -3.08 -12.46
CA ALA A 67 -10.40 -3.20 -13.27
C ALA A 67 -9.27 -3.85 -12.48
N ILE A 68 -8.34 -4.49 -13.20
CA ILE A 68 -7.09 -5.00 -12.65
C ILE A 68 -5.97 -4.05 -13.08
N TYR A 69 -5.40 -3.32 -12.13
CA TYR A 69 -4.24 -2.48 -12.36
C TYR A 69 -2.97 -3.30 -12.23
N ILE A 70 -2.12 -3.28 -13.27
CA ILE A 70 -0.86 -4.01 -13.31
C ILE A 70 0.26 -2.98 -13.39
N ALA A 71 1.20 -3.06 -12.43
CA ALA A 71 2.40 -2.25 -12.40
C ALA A 71 3.63 -3.13 -12.27
N ASN A 72 4.74 -2.70 -12.87
CA ASN A 72 6.04 -3.32 -12.63
C ASN A 72 6.51 -3.01 -11.20
N HIS A 73 7.11 -4.00 -10.53
CA HIS A 73 7.77 -3.81 -9.24
C HIS A 73 9.29 -3.84 -9.48
N GLN A 74 9.93 -2.68 -9.56
CA GLN A 74 11.36 -2.56 -9.83
C GLN A 74 12.20 -2.71 -8.56
N ASN A 75 11.81 -2.05 -7.47
CA ASN A 75 12.62 -2.00 -6.26
C ASN A 75 11.81 -1.49 -5.06
N ASN A 76 12.46 -1.34 -3.90
CA ASN A 76 11.78 -0.93 -2.67
C ASN A 76 11.26 0.53 -2.69
N TYR A 77 11.75 1.39 -3.59
CA TYR A 77 11.23 2.75 -3.75
C TYR A 77 9.84 2.79 -4.36
N ASP A 78 9.34 1.67 -4.90
CA ASP A 78 7.97 1.57 -5.41
C ASP A 78 6.93 1.97 -4.36
N MET A 79 7.25 1.79 -3.07
CA MET A 79 6.43 2.26 -1.95
C MET A 79 6.18 3.79 -1.98
N VAL A 80 7.15 4.59 -2.44
CA VAL A 80 7.02 6.06 -2.47
C VAL A 80 6.81 6.60 -3.89
N THR A 81 7.11 5.83 -4.93
CA THR A 81 6.93 6.24 -6.33
C THR A 81 5.59 5.82 -6.91
N ALA A 82 5.07 4.64 -6.55
CA ALA A 82 3.79 4.13 -7.08
C ALA A 82 2.60 4.43 -6.15
N ALA A 83 2.83 4.68 -4.87
CA ALA A 83 1.79 4.89 -3.87
C ALA A 83 0.68 5.88 -4.29
N ASN A 84 1.05 7.02 -4.86
CA ASN A 84 0.12 8.11 -5.20
C ASN A 84 -0.79 7.83 -6.41
N ILE A 85 -0.49 6.81 -7.23
CA ILE A 85 -1.35 6.44 -8.37
C ILE A 85 -2.54 5.57 -7.95
N VAL A 86 -2.49 4.98 -6.75
CA VAL A 86 -3.53 4.07 -6.26
C VAL A 86 -4.83 4.84 -6.06
N GLN A 87 -5.90 4.41 -6.73
CA GLN A 87 -7.23 5.01 -6.62
C GLN A 87 -8.10 4.19 -5.68
N PRO A 88 -8.90 4.79 -4.78
CA PRO A 88 -9.89 4.04 -4.02
C PRO A 88 -11.00 3.51 -4.96
N PRO A 89 -11.56 2.30 -4.74
CA PRO A 89 -11.26 1.35 -3.67
C PRO A 89 -10.29 0.22 -4.11
N THR A 90 -9.18 0.54 -4.78
CA THR A 90 -8.21 -0.48 -5.21
C THR A 90 -7.57 -1.17 -4.01
N VAL A 91 -7.48 -2.50 -4.07
CA VAL A 91 -6.70 -3.33 -3.13
C VAL A 91 -5.49 -3.93 -3.83
N THR A 92 -4.45 -4.24 -3.07
CA THR A 92 -3.25 -4.91 -3.57
C THR A 92 -3.22 -6.38 -3.16
N VAL A 93 -2.54 -7.20 -3.96
CA VAL A 93 -2.30 -8.62 -3.68
C VAL A 93 -0.89 -8.77 -3.11
N GLY A 94 -0.80 -9.21 -1.87
CA GLY A 94 0.44 -9.37 -1.11
C GLY A 94 0.71 -10.81 -0.69
N LYS A 95 1.95 -11.11 -0.30
CA LYS A 95 2.30 -12.42 0.28
C LYS A 95 1.67 -12.57 1.65
N LYS A 96 1.14 -13.74 1.98
CA LYS A 96 0.62 -14.05 3.33
C LYS A 96 1.63 -13.78 4.45
N SER A 97 2.93 -13.91 4.17
CA SER A 97 4.00 -13.60 5.12
C SER A 97 4.06 -12.13 5.54
N LEU A 98 3.50 -11.19 4.75
CA LEU A 98 3.52 -9.76 5.08
C LEU A 98 2.77 -9.44 6.37
N LEU A 99 1.79 -10.27 6.76
CA LEU A 99 1.05 -10.10 8.01
C LEU A 99 1.96 -10.09 9.24
N TRP A 100 3.13 -10.75 9.15
CA TRP A 100 4.09 -10.86 10.25
C TRP A 100 5.06 -9.68 10.34
N ILE A 101 5.05 -8.76 9.39
CA ILE A 101 5.87 -7.55 9.47
C ILE A 101 5.25 -6.64 10.55
N PRO A 102 5.99 -6.25 11.60
CA PRO A 102 5.46 -5.39 12.65
C PRO A 102 4.95 -4.06 12.11
N PHE A 103 3.80 -3.62 12.62
CA PHE A 103 3.07 -2.40 12.26
C PHE A 103 2.52 -2.41 10.83
N PHE A 104 3.38 -2.58 9.83
CA PHE A 104 3.00 -2.56 8.42
C PHE A 104 2.08 -3.73 8.07
N GLY A 105 2.38 -4.95 8.52
CA GLY A 105 1.58 -6.13 8.18
C GLY A 105 0.14 -6.04 8.68
N GLN A 106 -0.05 -5.51 9.88
CA GLN A 106 -1.37 -5.31 10.48
C GLN A 106 -2.15 -4.21 9.73
N LEU A 107 -1.52 -3.07 9.45
CA LEU A 107 -2.14 -2.03 8.62
C LEU A 107 -2.49 -2.57 7.22
N TYR A 108 -1.56 -3.28 6.58
CA TYR A 108 -1.75 -3.84 5.25
C TYR A 108 -2.97 -4.77 5.20
N TRP A 109 -3.19 -5.58 6.23
CA TRP A 109 -4.39 -6.43 6.33
C TRP A 109 -5.66 -5.62 6.64
N LEU A 110 -5.58 -4.66 7.57
CA LEU A 110 -6.70 -3.81 7.99
C LEU A 110 -7.19 -2.88 6.88
N THR A 111 -6.35 -2.52 5.91
CA THR A 111 -6.74 -1.73 4.74
C THR A 111 -7.49 -2.52 3.67
N GLY A 112 -7.68 -3.84 3.86
CA GLY A 112 -8.50 -4.67 2.98
C GLY A 112 -7.71 -5.42 1.90
N ASN A 113 -6.38 -5.30 1.88
CA ASN A 113 -5.56 -6.02 0.91
C ASN A 113 -5.71 -7.55 0.98
N LEU A 114 -5.44 -8.19 -0.15
CA LEU A 114 -5.53 -9.63 -0.32
C LEU A 114 -4.18 -10.26 -0.01
N LEU A 115 -4.17 -11.27 0.84
CA LEU A 115 -2.97 -11.99 1.25
C LEU A 115 -2.99 -13.40 0.69
N ILE A 116 -2.12 -13.70 -0.27
CA ILE A 116 -2.05 -14.99 -0.93
C ILE A 116 -0.90 -15.85 -0.44
N ASP A 117 -1.14 -17.16 -0.36
CA ASP A 117 -0.10 -18.16 -0.14
C ASP A 117 0.45 -18.62 -1.50
N ARG A 118 1.58 -18.04 -1.92
CA ARG A 118 2.16 -18.35 -3.23
C ARG A 118 2.66 -19.80 -3.34
N ASN A 119 2.88 -20.49 -2.22
CA ASN A 119 3.33 -21.88 -2.22
C ASN A 119 2.16 -22.86 -2.40
N ASN A 120 0.91 -22.37 -2.30
CA ASN A 120 -0.30 -23.14 -2.51
C ASN A 120 -1.18 -22.46 -3.56
N ARG A 121 -0.99 -22.84 -4.83
CA ARG A 121 -1.70 -22.24 -5.98
C ARG A 121 -3.22 -22.32 -5.83
N ALA A 122 -3.76 -23.48 -5.42
CA ALA A 122 -5.20 -23.67 -5.23
C ALA A 122 -5.76 -22.66 -4.21
N LYS A 123 -5.05 -22.48 -3.09
CA LYS A 123 -5.42 -21.51 -2.06
C LYS A 123 -5.30 -20.07 -2.54
N ALA A 124 -4.26 -19.73 -3.29
CA ALA A 124 -4.11 -18.39 -3.88
C ALA A 124 -5.27 -18.05 -4.83
N HIS A 125 -5.66 -18.97 -5.72
CA HIS A 125 -6.80 -18.79 -6.61
C HIS A 125 -8.11 -18.59 -5.82
N SER A 126 -8.36 -19.38 -4.78
CA SER A 126 -9.56 -19.21 -3.95
C SER A 126 -9.63 -17.85 -3.25
N THR A 127 -8.50 -17.28 -2.84
CA THR A 127 -8.47 -15.95 -2.20
C THR A 127 -8.83 -14.83 -3.18
N ILE A 128 -8.40 -14.95 -4.44
CA ILE A 128 -8.72 -13.96 -5.48
C ILE A 128 -10.18 -14.09 -5.92
N ALA A 129 -10.73 -15.31 -6.00
CA ALA A 129 -12.10 -15.57 -6.42
C ALA A 129 -13.17 -15.18 -5.37
N ALA A 130 -12.77 -14.91 -4.13
CA ALA A 130 -13.68 -14.55 -3.03
C ALA A 130 -14.04 -13.05 -2.98
N VAL A 131 -13.59 -12.28 -3.97
CA VAL A 131 -13.72 -10.81 -4.08
C VAL A 131 -14.43 -10.48 -5.37
#